data_AF-A0A7Y2JZF5-F1
#
_entry.id   AF-A0A7Y2JZF5-F1
#
_cell.length_a   1.000
_cell.length_b   1.000
_cell.length_c   1.000
_cell.angle_alpha   90.00
_cell.angle_beta   90.00
_cell.angle_gamma   90.00
#
_symmetry.space_group_name_H-M   'P 1'
#
loop_
_entity.id
_entity.type
_entity.pdbx_description
1 polymer ?
#
loop_
_entity_poly.entity_id
_entity_poly.type
_entity_poly.pdbx_seq_one_letter_code
_entity_poly.pdbx_strand_id
1 'polypeptide(L)'
;MSVAAPVAADYHRVVQQIYVGYFGRPADVGGLDWHAKVLLAAGAPVDIGGIARAYGSNAMLRTEIDSFGTSAESAALYPGNNAQFIEGLYRNLFGRAADAGGLAYWVNLLDRQLITRASAAIQLMSGAVDTDTVIIANKTSAASAFTTRITTPIQERGYDGLTANAVARTMLNQVGLATDLAAFNTTIGATLSALAGSVASANGWDIVAAVPAMNSIASKAPVVLSTQVIARLPAVPVSPPVPASLAAAREGSNLKLWLYDPRSTGSLALSTGLPAQRDGRWRFPVPRGQC
;
A
#
# COMPACT_ATOMS: atom_id res chain seq x y z
N MET A 1 6.72 36.57 -1.61
CA MET A 1 7.38 35.45 -0.86
C MET A 1 7.79 34.40 -1.88
N SER A 2 8.94 33.74 -1.72
CA SER A 2 9.20 32.51 -2.47
C SER A 2 8.36 31.40 -1.85
N VAL A 3 7.60 30.68 -2.66
CA VAL A 3 7.04 29.38 -2.24
C VAL A 3 8.21 28.40 -2.18
N ALA A 4 8.17 27.44 -1.25
CA ALA A 4 9.16 26.37 -1.21
C ALA A 4 9.05 25.48 -2.45
N ALA A 5 10.15 24.90 -2.91
CA ALA A 5 10.11 23.91 -3.99
C ALA A 5 9.33 22.66 -3.52
N PRO A 6 8.42 22.10 -4.34
CA PRO A 6 7.68 20.90 -3.98
C PRO A 6 8.58 19.71 -3.64
N VAL A 7 8.10 18.83 -2.77
CA VAL A 7 8.71 17.54 -2.42
C VAL A 7 7.74 16.40 -2.72
N ALA A 8 8.24 15.16 -2.78
CA ALA A 8 7.40 14.00 -3.11
C ALA A 8 6.18 13.85 -2.17
N ALA A 9 6.33 14.21 -0.89
CA ALA A 9 5.24 14.18 0.09
C ALA A 9 4.03 15.06 -0.30
N ASP A 10 4.23 16.16 -1.04
CA ASP A 10 3.14 17.03 -1.50
C ASP A 10 2.23 16.32 -2.51
N TYR A 11 2.81 15.39 -3.30
CA TYR A 11 2.09 14.61 -4.30
C TYR A 11 1.34 13.41 -3.71
N HIS A 12 1.63 12.99 -2.46
CA HIS A 12 0.97 11.83 -1.84
C HIS A 12 -0.56 11.93 -1.90
N ARG A 13 -1.12 13.14 -1.71
CA ARG A 13 -2.57 13.37 -1.77
C ARG A 13 -3.13 13.12 -3.18
N VAL A 14 -2.46 13.60 -4.23
CA VAL A 14 -2.95 13.46 -5.61
C VAL A 14 -2.70 12.06 -6.18
N VAL A 15 -1.63 11.37 -5.76
CA VAL A 15 -1.44 9.94 -6.03
C VAL A 15 -2.54 9.10 -5.39
N GLN A 16 -2.85 9.32 -4.10
CA GLN A 16 -3.99 8.66 -3.46
C GLN A 16 -5.30 8.94 -4.20
N GLN A 17 -5.55 10.17 -4.63
CA GLN A 17 -6.71 10.49 -5.48
C GLN A 17 -6.74 9.65 -6.76
N ILE A 18 -5.63 9.53 -7.50
CA ILE A 18 -5.54 8.73 -8.74
C ILE A 18 -5.84 7.24 -8.47
N TYR A 19 -5.26 6.65 -7.42
CA TYR A 19 -5.54 5.26 -7.01
C TYR A 19 -7.02 5.06 -6.61
N VAL A 20 -7.56 5.98 -5.79
CA VAL A 20 -8.96 5.97 -5.35
C VAL A 20 -9.91 6.07 -6.54
N GLY A 21 -9.62 6.93 -7.51
CA GLY A 21 -10.47 7.13 -8.67
C GLY A 21 -10.37 6.00 -9.70
N TYR A 22 -9.15 5.67 -10.12
CA TYR A 22 -8.93 4.70 -11.19
C TYR A 22 -9.10 3.26 -10.72
N PHE A 23 -8.58 2.89 -9.54
CA PHE A 23 -8.63 1.52 -9.03
C PHE A 23 -9.68 1.31 -7.91
N GLY A 24 -10.27 2.36 -7.34
CA GLY A 24 -11.22 2.21 -6.23
C GLY A 24 -10.58 1.74 -4.92
N ARG A 25 -9.25 1.83 -4.79
CA ARG A 25 -8.48 1.35 -3.63
C ARG A 25 -7.45 2.40 -3.16
N PRO A 26 -6.88 2.26 -1.95
CA PRO A 26 -5.72 3.04 -1.53
C PRO A 26 -4.46 2.72 -2.34
N ALA A 27 -3.51 3.66 -2.39
CA ALA A 27 -2.16 3.33 -2.83
C ALA A 27 -1.49 2.35 -1.84
N ASP A 28 -0.66 1.44 -2.36
CA ASP A 28 0.34 0.70 -1.59
C ASP A 28 1.54 1.62 -1.24
N VAL A 29 2.38 1.23 -0.28
CA VAL A 29 3.44 2.12 0.25
C VAL A 29 4.50 2.44 -0.81
N GLY A 30 4.95 1.41 -1.54
CA GLY A 30 5.96 1.55 -2.60
C GLY A 30 5.45 2.37 -3.79
N GLY A 31 4.23 2.06 -4.27
CA GLY A 31 3.59 2.82 -5.34
C GLY A 31 3.33 4.28 -4.96
N LEU A 32 2.84 4.55 -3.74
CA LEU A 32 2.61 5.93 -3.27
C LEU A 32 3.86 6.80 -3.37
N ASP A 33 5.00 6.27 -2.91
CA ASP A 33 6.31 6.94 -2.95
C ASP A 33 6.87 7.04 -4.38
N TRP A 34 6.72 5.99 -5.20
CA TRP A 34 7.22 5.94 -6.58
C TRP A 34 6.48 6.94 -7.48
N HIS A 35 5.14 6.85 -7.53
CA HIS A 35 4.30 7.73 -8.36
C HIS A 35 4.47 9.20 -7.94
N ALA A 36 4.60 9.47 -6.63
CA ALA A 36 4.88 10.82 -6.13
C ALA A 36 6.23 11.38 -6.59
N LYS A 37 7.28 10.54 -6.66
CA LYS A 37 8.59 10.92 -7.21
C LYS A 37 8.55 11.15 -8.71
N VAL A 38 7.77 10.38 -9.46
CA VAL A 38 7.59 10.60 -10.91
C VAL A 38 6.84 11.90 -11.19
N LEU A 39 5.78 12.20 -10.46
CA LEU A 39 5.05 13.47 -10.57
C LEU A 39 5.93 14.68 -10.19
N LEU A 40 6.75 14.56 -9.14
CA LEU A 40 7.76 15.57 -8.79
C LEU A 40 8.79 15.76 -9.92
N ALA A 41 9.35 14.67 -10.46
CA ALA A 41 10.34 14.72 -11.53
C ALA A 41 9.77 15.27 -12.84
N ALA A 42 8.46 15.07 -13.09
CA ALA A 42 7.73 15.66 -14.20
C ALA A 42 7.45 17.16 -14.03
N GLY A 43 7.70 17.75 -12.84
CA GLY A 43 7.26 19.11 -12.52
C GLY A 43 5.74 19.27 -12.58
N ALA A 44 5.00 18.22 -12.25
CA ALA A 44 3.54 18.21 -12.33
C ALA A 44 2.90 19.08 -11.23
N PRO A 45 1.64 19.53 -11.38
CA PRO A 45 0.91 20.15 -10.28
C PRO A 45 0.58 19.15 -9.15
N VAL A 46 0.50 19.66 -7.91
CA VAL A 46 0.18 18.84 -6.72
C VAL A 46 -1.34 18.65 -6.48
N ASP A 47 -2.19 19.23 -7.32
CA ASP A 47 -3.65 19.12 -7.25
C ASP A 47 -4.25 18.38 -8.47
N ILE A 48 -5.35 17.65 -8.29
CA ILE A 48 -5.97 16.86 -9.36
C ILE A 48 -6.43 17.71 -10.55
N GLY A 49 -6.83 18.96 -10.33
CA GLY A 49 -7.24 19.86 -11.40
C GLY A 49 -6.05 20.37 -12.20
N GLY A 50 -4.93 20.65 -11.53
CA GLY A 50 -3.65 20.94 -12.17
C GLY A 50 -3.16 19.76 -12.99
N ILE A 51 -3.22 18.54 -12.44
CA ILE A 51 -2.91 17.28 -13.15
C ILE A 51 -3.78 17.14 -14.41
N ALA A 52 -5.10 17.31 -14.31
CA ALA A 52 -6.02 17.22 -15.45
C ALA A 52 -5.73 18.28 -16.53
N ARG A 53 -5.43 19.52 -16.14
CA ARG A 53 -5.04 20.60 -17.07
C ARG A 53 -3.68 20.33 -17.73
N ALA A 54 -2.72 19.79 -16.99
CA ALA A 54 -1.34 19.58 -17.45
C ALA A 54 -1.16 18.30 -18.28
N TYR A 55 -2.05 17.31 -18.21
CA TYR A 55 -1.99 16.07 -19.00
C TYR A 55 -1.82 16.31 -20.52
N GLY A 56 -2.46 17.36 -21.04
CA GLY A 56 -2.34 17.76 -22.45
C GLY A 56 -0.95 18.30 -22.84
N SER A 57 -0.23 18.96 -21.93
CA SER A 57 1.00 19.70 -22.23
C SER A 57 2.29 19.11 -21.64
N ASN A 58 2.19 18.32 -20.57
CA ASN A 58 3.32 17.70 -19.89
C ASN A 58 3.43 16.21 -20.27
N ALA A 59 4.45 15.88 -21.07
CA ALA A 59 4.64 14.52 -21.60
C ALA A 59 5.00 13.49 -20.51
N MET A 60 5.80 13.85 -19.51
CA MET A 60 6.17 12.94 -18.41
C MET A 60 4.94 12.62 -17.55
N LEU A 61 4.15 13.63 -17.21
CA LEU A 61 2.86 13.46 -16.53
C LEU A 61 1.90 12.59 -17.36
N ARG A 62 1.86 12.76 -18.67
CA ARG A 62 0.98 11.96 -19.55
C ARG A 62 1.33 10.48 -19.50
N THR A 63 2.61 10.15 -19.68
CA THR A 63 3.13 8.77 -19.58
C THR A 63 2.87 8.16 -18.22
N GLU A 64 3.08 8.95 -17.15
CA GLU A 64 2.80 8.56 -15.77
C GLU A 64 1.32 8.20 -15.56
N ILE A 65 0.38 9.08 -15.96
CA ILE A 65 -1.06 8.82 -15.87
C ILE A 65 -1.47 7.62 -16.72
N ASP A 66 -1.02 7.53 -17.97
CA ASP A 66 -1.40 6.44 -18.87
C ASP A 66 -0.85 5.06 -18.43
N SER A 67 0.20 5.02 -17.60
CA SER A 67 0.71 3.78 -16.98
C SER A 67 -0.32 3.07 -16.09
N PHE A 68 -1.20 3.83 -15.41
CA PHE A 68 -2.32 3.27 -14.65
C PHE A 68 -3.26 2.50 -15.58
N GLY A 69 -3.51 3.05 -16.78
CA GLY A 69 -4.41 2.48 -17.79
C GLY A 69 -3.90 1.19 -18.43
N THR A 70 -2.57 1.04 -18.58
CA THR A 70 -1.92 -0.15 -19.17
C THR A 70 -1.53 -1.22 -18.14
N SER A 71 -1.71 -0.95 -16.85
CA SER A 71 -1.40 -1.90 -15.77
C SER A 71 -2.22 -3.20 -15.84
N ALA A 72 -1.64 -4.28 -15.31
CA ALA A 72 -2.34 -5.57 -15.17
C ALA A 72 -3.60 -5.46 -14.30
N GLU A 73 -3.62 -4.53 -13.34
CA GLU A 73 -4.82 -4.26 -12.52
C GLU A 73 -5.91 -3.54 -13.31
N SER A 74 -5.58 -2.61 -14.22
CA SER A 74 -6.54 -1.98 -15.13
C SER A 74 -7.22 -3.02 -16.01
N ALA A 75 -6.44 -3.96 -16.59
CA ALA A 75 -6.97 -5.05 -17.39
C ALA A 75 -7.90 -5.98 -16.59
N ALA A 76 -7.54 -6.30 -15.34
CA ALA A 76 -8.34 -7.17 -14.47
C ALA A 76 -9.60 -6.48 -13.90
N LEU A 77 -9.55 -5.17 -13.64
CA LEU A 77 -10.67 -4.38 -13.10
C LEU A 77 -11.66 -3.95 -14.20
N TYR A 78 -11.16 -3.73 -15.42
CA TYR A 78 -11.93 -3.20 -16.56
C TYR A 78 -11.81 -4.04 -17.85
N PRO A 79 -12.11 -5.36 -17.81
CA PRO A 79 -12.12 -6.23 -18.99
C PRO A 79 -13.25 -5.90 -19.99
N GLY A 80 -14.15 -4.98 -19.61
CA GLY A 80 -15.32 -4.57 -20.40
C GLY A 80 -15.07 -3.43 -21.38
N ASN A 81 -16.15 -3.04 -22.07
CA ASN A 81 -16.17 -1.90 -22.97
C ASN A 81 -16.06 -0.54 -22.23
N ASN A 82 -16.03 0.56 -22.97
CA ASN A 82 -15.85 1.89 -22.38
C ASN A 82 -17.03 2.34 -21.50
N ALA A 83 -18.25 1.86 -21.75
CA ALA A 83 -19.39 2.12 -20.84
C ALA A 83 -19.21 1.42 -19.49
N GLN A 84 -18.80 0.14 -19.50
CA GLN A 84 -18.51 -0.63 -18.29
C GLN A 84 -17.32 -0.03 -17.49
N PHE A 85 -16.33 0.52 -18.18
CA PHE A 85 -15.23 1.28 -17.58
C PHE A 85 -15.72 2.55 -16.86
N ILE A 86 -16.47 3.42 -17.54
CA ILE A 86 -17.00 4.67 -16.96
C ILE A 86 -17.93 4.37 -15.79
N GLU A 87 -18.83 3.39 -15.91
CA GLU A 87 -19.67 2.92 -14.81
C GLU A 87 -18.86 2.45 -13.59
N GLY A 88 -17.70 1.83 -13.81
CA GLY A 88 -16.76 1.48 -12.75
C GLY A 88 -16.11 2.69 -12.08
N LEU A 89 -15.70 3.70 -12.86
CA LEU A 89 -15.20 4.98 -12.32
C LEU A 89 -16.24 5.69 -11.46
N TYR A 90 -17.49 5.80 -11.91
CA TYR A 90 -18.56 6.46 -11.14
C TYR A 90 -18.80 5.76 -9.78
N ARG A 91 -18.76 4.43 -9.73
CA ARG A 91 -18.80 3.69 -8.45
C ARG A 91 -17.56 3.93 -7.58
N ASN A 92 -16.36 3.81 -8.16
CA ASN A 92 -15.10 3.99 -7.43
C ASN A 92 -14.95 5.40 -6.84
N LEU A 93 -15.31 6.44 -7.60
CA LEU A 93 -15.23 7.83 -7.17
C LEU A 93 -16.42 8.24 -6.29
N PHE A 94 -17.64 8.06 -6.76
CA PHE A 94 -18.83 8.70 -6.18
C PHE A 94 -19.78 7.73 -5.47
N GLY A 95 -19.59 6.41 -5.60
CA GLY A 95 -20.47 5.40 -4.98
C GLY A 95 -21.87 5.30 -5.61
N ARG A 96 -22.06 5.91 -6.79
CA ARG A 96 -23.31 5.95 -7.57
C ARG A 96 -23.07 5.48 -9.00
N ALA A 97 -24.14 5.25 -9.75
CA ALA A 97 -24.05 5.07 -11.21
C ALA A 97 -23.79 6.41 -11.92
N ALA A 98 -23.43 6.34 -13.20
CA ALA A 98 -23.47 7.50 -14.08
C ALA A 98 -24.93 7.90 -14.37
N ASP A 99 -25.16 9.19 -14.62
CA ASP A 99 -26.36 9.60 -15.33
C ASP A 99 -26.21 9.28 -16.84
N ALA A 100 -27.32 9.13 -17.55
CA ALA A 100 -27.29 8.72 -18.96
C ALA A 100 -26.56 9.72 -19.88
N GLY A 101 -26.57 11.02 -19.55
CA GLY A 101 -25.90 12.06 -20.34
C GLY A 101 -24.39 12.03 -20.12
N GLY A 102 -23.95 12.01 -18.87
CA GLY A 102 -22.56 11.85 -18.47
C GLY A 102 -21.94 10.56 -19.01
N LEU A 103 -22.65 9.43 -18.91
CA LEU A 103 -22.20 8.15 -19.47
C LEU A 103 -21.98 8.25 -20.99
N ALA A 104 -22.98 8.76 -21.73
CA ALA A 104 -22.88 8.90 -23.19
C ALA A 104 -21.75 9.85 -23.62
N TYR A 105 -21.54 10.94 -22.87
CA TYR A 105 -20.44 11.89 -23.10
C TYR A 105 -19.07 11.23 -22.97
N TRP A 106 -18.78 10.61 -21.83
CA TRP A 106 -17.48 9.98 -21.58
C TRP A 106 -17.20 8.80 -22.52
N VAL A 107 -18.23 8.00 -22.84
CA VAL A 107 -18.13 6.90 -23.80
C VAL A 107 -17.82 7.42 -25.21
N ASN A 108 -18.46 8.50 -25.67
CA ASN A 108 -18.16 9.08 -26.99
C ASN A 108 -16.71 9.54 -27.12
N LEU A 109 -16.13 10.13 -26.07
CA LEU A 109 -14.73 10.57 -26.08
C LEU A 109 -13.75 9.38 -26.12
N LEU A 110 -14.04 8.30 -25.38
CA LEU A 110 -13.21 7.09 -25.35
C LEU A 110 -13.31 6.29 -26.65
N ASP A 111 -14.52 6.09 -27.18
CA ASP A 111 -14.76 5.32 -28.41
C ASP A 111 -14.15 6.02 -29.65
N ARG A 112 -14.10 7.36 -29.63
CA ARG A 112 -13.41 8.18 -30.64
C ARG A 112 -11.92 8.39 -30.36
N GLN A 113 -11.37 7.76 -29.32
CA GLN A 113 -9.97 7.84 -28.91
C GLN A 113 -9.47 9.28 -28.65
N LEU A 114 -10.37 10.20 -28.30
CA LEU A 114 -10.04 11.60 -28.00
C LEU A 114 -9.41 11.77 -26.61
N ILE A 115 -9.69 10.81 -25.71
CA ILE A 115 -9.09 10.70 -24.38
C ILE A 115 -8.72 9.23 -24.13
N THR A 116 -7.71 9.00 -23.29
CA THR A 116 -7.39 7.66 -22.75
C THR A 116 -8.30 7.32 -21.56
N ARG A 117 -8.41 6.03 -21.21
CA ARG A 117 -9.11 5.61 -19.97
C ARG A 117 -8.54 6.28 -18.72
N ALA A 118 -7.21 6.37 -18.61
CA ALA A 118 -6.56 7.02 -17.47
C ALA A 118 -6.85 8.53 -17.40
N SER A 119 -6.77 9.24 -18.54
CA SER A 119 -7.11 10.66 -18.60
C SER A 119 -8.59 10.95 -18.36
N ALA A 120 -9.50 10.02 -18.69
CA ALA A 120 -10.91 10.13 -18.35
C ALA A 120 -11.12 10.15 -16.82
N ALA A 121 -10.42 9.30 -16.06
CA ALA A 121 -10.56 9.24 -14.61
C ALA A 121 -10.12 10.54 -13.91
N ILE A 122 -8.97 11.12 -14.30
CA ILE A 122 -8.51 12.39 -13.70
C ILE A 122 -9.37 13.58 -14.13
N GLN A 123 -9.91 13.60 -15.36
CA GLN A 123 -10.82 14.66 -15.80
C GLN A 123 -12.19 14.56 -15.10
N LEU A 124 -12.74 13.35 -14.99
CA LEU A 124 -14.01 13.08 -14.31
C LEU A 124 -13.93 13.41 -12.81
N MET A 125 -12.80 13.11 -12.16
CA MET A 125 -12.55 13.55 -10.77
C MET A 125 -12.30 15.06 -10.66
N SER A 126 -11.59 15.68 -11.62
CA SER A 126 -11.39 17.14 -11.65
C SER A 126 -12.67 17.92 -11.97
N GLY A 127 -13.67 17.29 -12.58
CA GLY A 127 -14.98 17.86 -12.87
C GLY A 127 -16.04 17.58 -11.80
N ALA A 128 -15.68 16.93 -10.69
CA ALA A 128 -16.60 16.64 -9.59
C ALA A 128 -17.05 17.92 -8.88
N VAL A 129 -18.33 17.98 -8.52
CA VAL A 129 -18.97 19.11 -7.83
C VAL A 129 -19.79 18.63 -6.63
N ASP A 130 -20.26 19.55 -5.79
CA ASP A 130 -21.19 19.28 -4.69
C ASP A 130 -20.80 18.05 -3.82
N THR A 131 -21.72 17.13 -3.59
CA THR A 131 -21.51 15.92 -2.77
C THR A 131 -20.40 15.01 -3.27
N ASP A 132 -20.16 14.97 -4.58
CA ASP A 132 -19.13 14.11 -5.16
C ASP A 132 -17.72 14.54 -4.71
N THR A 133 -17.48 15.85 -4.52
CA THR A 133 -16.20 16.35 -3.99
C THR A 133 -15.95 15.88 -2.55
N VAL A 134 -17.00 15.83 -1.72
CA VAL A 134 -16.94 15.36 -0.34
C VAL A 134 -16.70 13.84 -0.29
N ILE A 135 -17.34 13.08 -1.18
CA ILE A 135 -17.13 11.63 -1.28
C ILE A 135 -15.68 11.32 -1.72
N ILE A 136 -15.14 12.05 -2.70
CA ILE A 136 -13.71 11.95 -3.07
C ILE A 136 -12.82 12.31 -1.88
N ALA A 137 -13.11 13.40 -1.15
CA ALA A 137 -12.31 13.81 0.00
C ALA A 137 -12.32 12.75 1.12
N ASN A 138 -13.48 12.18 1.43
CA ASN A 138 -13.63 11.11 2.41
C ASN A 138 -12.86 9.85 1.99
N LYS A 139 -13.02 9.40 0.72
CA LYS A 139 -12.27 8.25 0.18
C LYS A 139 -10.76 8.49 0.15
N THR A 140 -10.31 9.67 -0.26
CA THR A 140 -8.88 10.06 -0.25
C THR A 140 -8.31 10.03 1.18
N SER A 141 -9.09 10.45 2.17
CA SER A 141 -8.69 10.49 3.57
C SER A 141 -8.60 9.08 4.16
N ALA A 142 -9.61 8.24 3.92
CA ALA A 142 -9.61 6.83 4.31
C ALA A 142 -8.47 6.04 3.64
N ALA A 143 -8.19 6.32 2.36
CA ALA A 143 -7.08 5.72 1.62
C ALA A 143 -5.71 6.12 2.18
N SER A 144 -5.49 7.41 2.42
CA SER A 144 -4.28 7.91 3.08
C SER A 144 -4.09 7.25 4.45
N ALA A 145 -5.15 7.16 5.25
CA ALA A 145 -5.15 6.54 6.58
C ALA A 145 -5.05 5.00 6.56
N PHE A 146 -5.24 4.35 5.40
CA PHE A 146 -4.95 2.94 5.19
C PHE A 146 -3.45 2.75 4.93
N THR A 147 -2.90 3.45 3.94
CA THR A 147 -1.48 3.31 3.55
C THR A 147 -0.54 3.71 4.70
N THR A 148 -0.84 4.78 5.45
CA THR A 148 -0.07 5.19 6.63
C THR A 148 -0.08 4.16 7.78
N ARG A 149 -1.01 3.18 7.77
CA ARG A 149 -1.06 2.09 8.76
C ARG A 149 -0.36 0.81 8.33
N ILE A 150 0.14 0.74 7.09
CA ILE A 150 1.05 -0.31 6.65
C ILE A 150 2.43 0.00 7.26
N THR A 151 2.69 -0.56 8.45
CA THR A 151 3.87 -0.28 9.27
C THR A 151 4.69 -1.53 9.60
N THR A 152 4.29 -2.69 9.07
CA THR A 152 4.96 -3.98 9.27
C THR A 152 5.10 -4.76 7.95
N PRO A 153 6.19 -5.52 7.74
CA PRO A 153 6.41 -6.29 6.51
C PRO A 153 5.37 -7.39 6.23
N ILE A 154 4.44 -7.68 7.15
CA ILE A 154 3.32 -8.60 6.90
C ILE A 154 2.03 -7.89 6.48
N GLN A 155 1.83 -6.63 6.87
CA GLN A 155 0.77 -5.80 6.26
C GLN A 155 1.16 -5.40 4.83
N GLU A 156 2.44 -5.10 4.60
CA GLU A 156 2.97 -4.72 3.28
C GLU A 156 2.83 -5.87 2.28
N ARG A 157 3.38 -7.06 2.60
CA ARG A 157 3.16 -8.28 1.79
C ARG A 157 1.70 -8.76 1.79
N GLY A 158 0.92 -8.39 2.81
CA GLY A 158 -0.53 -8.60 2.85
C GLY A 158 -1.29 -7.77 1.83
N TYR A 159 -0.76 -6.60 1.45
CA TYR A 159 -1.34 -5.69 0.48
C TYR A 159 -0.61 -5.71 -0.86
N ASP A 160 -0.41 -6.92 -1.39
CA ASP A 160 0.14 -7.18 -2.72
C ASP A 160 -0.83 -7.98 -3.59
N GLY A 161 -0.77 -7.75 -4.90
CA GLY A 161 -1.52 -8.48 -5.92
C GLY A 161 -3.02 -8.18 -6.00
N LEU A 162 -3.61 -8.64 -7.10
CA LEU A 162 -5.00 -8.32 -7.49
C LEU A 162 -6.05 -8.72 -6.43
N THR A 163 -5.80 -9.80 -5.68
CA THR A 163 -6.69 -10.29 -4.62
C THR A 163 -6.74 -9.33 -3.43
N ALA A 164 -5.59 -8.86 -2.94
CA ALA A 164 -5.55 -7.88 -1.86
C ALA A 164 -6.14 -6.53 -2.30
N ASN A 165 -5.90 -6.15 -3.55
CA ASN A 165 -6.46 -4.95 -4.17
C ASN A 165 -8.00 -4.99 -4.26
N ALA A 166 -8.59 -6.18 -4.50
CA ALA A 166 -10.05 -6.37 -4.45
C ALA A 166 -10.63 -6.26 -3.02
N VAL A 167 -9.90 -6.73 -2.01
CA VAL A 167 -10.28 -6.56 -0.59
C VAL A 167 -10.25 -5.08 -0.19
N ALA A 168 -9.21 -4.34 -0.55
CA ALA A 168 -9.13 -2.90 -0.26
C ALA A 168 -10.15 -2.06 -1.04
N ARG A 169 -10.52 -2.46 -2.27
CA ARG A 169 -11.70 -1.95 -2.99
C ARG A 169 -12.98 -2.14 -2.18
N THR A 170 -13.18 -3.34 -1.64
CA THR A 170 -14.39 -3.72 -0.88
C THR A 170 -14.49 -2.95 0.44
N MET A 171 -13.34 -2.63 1.07
CA MET A 171 -13.27 -1.69 2.17
C MET A 171 -13.66 -0.27 1.71
N LEU A 172 -12.97 0.30 0.71
CA LEU A 172 -13.13 1.71 0.35
C LEU A 172 -14.50 2.05 -0.23
N ASN A 173 -15.19 1.10 -0.85
CA ASN A 173 -16.57 1.27 -1.33
C ASN A 173 -17.62 1.43 -0.21
N GLN A 174 -17.24 1.25 1.07
CA GLN A 174 -18.08 1.58 2.23
C GLN A 174 -18.00 3.07 2.62
N VAL A 175 -17.08 3.83 2.03
CA VAL A 175 -16.89 5.26 2.29
C VAL A 175 -17.75 6.09 1.34
N GLY A 176 -18.59 6.95 1.90
CA GLY A 176 -19.51 7.84 1.18
C GLY A 176 -19.63 9.21 1.85
N LEU A 177 -20.72 9.92 1.58
CA LEU A 177 -20.92 11.31 1.99
C LEU A 177 -20.91 11.51 3.51
N ALA A 178 -21.60 10.63 4.24
CA ALA A 178 -21.82 10.73 5.68
C ALA A 178 -20.95 9.77 6.52
N THR A 179 -19.82 9.29 5.97
CA THR A 179 -18.95 8.35 6.67
C THR A 179 -18.16 9.05 7.78
N ASP A 180 -18.34 8.60 9.03
CA ASP A 180 -17.44 8.93 10.13
C ASP A 180 -16.05 8.32 9.88
N LEU A 181 -15.11 9.16 9.44
CA LEU A 181 -13.72 8.78 9.17
C LEU A 181 -12.94 8.43 10.45
N ALA A 182 -13.37 8.87 11.63
CA ALA A 182 -12.77 8.50 12.91
C ALA A 182 -13.13 7.05 13.26
N ALA A 183 -14.42 6.70 13.18
CA ALA A 183 -14.91 5.33 13.37
C ALA A 183 -14.41 4.35 12.28
N PHE A 184 -14.35 4.80 11.02
CA PHE A 184 -13.92 3.97 9.89
C PHE A 184 -12.46 3.47 9.99
N ASN A 185 -11.65 4.07 10.85
CA ASN A 185 -10.31 3.58 11.17
C ASN A 185 -10.31 2.15 11.73
N THR A 186 -11.39 1.72 12.40
CA THR A 186 -11.55 0.33 12.86
C THR A 186 -11.72 -0.63 11.67
N THR A 187 -12.49 -0.23 10.64
CA THR A 187 -12.63 -1.00 9.38
C THR A 187 -11.30 -1.10 8.63
N ILE A 188 -10.52 -0.01 8.57
CA ILE A 188 -9.15 0.00 8.02
C ILE A 188 -8.25 -0.98 8.77
N GLY A 189 -8.26 -0.94 10.12
CA GLY A 189 -7.48 -1.85 10.96
C GLY A 189 -7.85 -3.31 10.71
N ALA A 190 -9.14 -3.65 10.75
CA ALA A 190 -9.63 -5.00 10.48
C ALA A 190 -9.26 -5.50 9.07
N THR A 191 -9.30 -4.61 8.07
CA THR A 191 -8.90 -4.93 6.68
C THR A 191 -7.41 -5.28 6.61
N LEU A 192 -6.55 -4.47 7.23
CA LEU A 192 -5.10 -4.75 7.28
C LEU A 192 -4.78 -6.02 8.08
N SER A 193 -5.51 -6.31 9.15
CA SER A 193 -5.39 -7.58 9.90
C SER A 193 -5.81 -8.79 9.06
N ALA A 194 -6.86 -8.69 8.25
CA ALA A 194 -7.29 -9.76 7.36
C ALA A 194 -6.27 -10.03 6.23
N LEU A 195 -5.72 -8.96 5.64
CA LEU A 195 -4.67 -9.04 4.61
C LEU A 195 -3.36 -9.63 5.13
N ALA A 196 -2.91 -9.23 6.32
CA ALA A 196 -1.78 -9.88 6.99
C ALA A 196 -2.10 -11.36 7.32
N GLY A 197 -3.33 -11.63 7.79
CA GLY A 197 -3.82 -12.95 8.18
C GLY A 197 -3.89 -13.97 7.04
N SER A 198 -4.25 -13.56 5.83
CA SER A 198 -4.26 -14.44 4.66
C SER A 198 -2.83 -14.84 4.24
N VAL A 199 -1.88 -13.91 4.24
CA VAL A 199 -0.45 -14.21 3.99
C VAL A 199 0.13 -15.09 5.10
N ALA A 200 -0.20 -14.84 6.36
CA ALA A 200 0.23 -15.69 7.47
C ALA A 200 -0.29 -17.13 7.31
N SER A 201 -1.59 -17.27 7.04
CA SER A 201 -2.25 -18.57 6.87
C SER A 201 -1.69 -19.35 5.68
N ALA A 202 -1.46 -18.68 4.53
CA ALA A 202 -0.90 -19.28 3.32
C ALA A 202 0.54 -19.83 3.51
N ASN A 203 1.29 -19.30 4.48
CA ASN A 203 2.68 -19.71 4.77
C ASN A 203 2.81 -20.50 6.08
N GLY A 204 1.71 -20.82 6.77
CA GLY A 204 1.74 -21.49 8.07
C GLY A 204 2.46 -20.68 9.15
N TRP A 205 2.21 -19.37 9.21
CA TRP A 205 2.76 -18.43 10.18
C TRP A 205 1.74 -18.02 11.24
N ASP A 206 2.19 -17.90 12.48
CA ASP A 206 1.42 -17.25 13.54
C ASP A 206 1.65 -15.72 13.52
N ILE A 207 0.57 -14.93 13.65
CA ILE A 207 0.64 -13.49 13.91
C ILE A 207 0.50 -13.26 15.41
N VAL A 208 1.57 -12.84 16.06
CA VAL A 208 1.55 -12.45 17.47
C VAL A 208 1.49 -10.93 17.58
N ALA A 209 0.49 -10.40 18.28
CA ALA A 209 0.35 -8.97 18.51
C ALA A 209 1.51 -8.43 19.37
N ALA A 210 2.08 -7.29 18.99
CA ALA A 210 3.06 -6.59 19.81
C ALA A 210 2.37 -6.04 21.07
N VAL A 211 2.64 -6.66 22.23
CA VAL A 211 2.08 -6.23 23.51
C VAL A 211 2.68 -4.87 23.90
N PRO A 212 1.87 -3.84 24.20
CA PRO A 212 2.38 -2.54 24.63
C PRO A 212 3.15 -2.68 25.96
N ALA A 213 4.20 -1.87 26.12
CA ALA A 213 5.17 -2.02 27.20
C ALA A 213 4.52 -1.93 28.61
N MET A 214 4.42 -3.07 29.30
CA MET A 214 4.00 -3.08 30.70
C MET A 214 5.13 -2.60 31.61
N ASN A 215 5.10 -1.32 31.96
CA ASN A 215 5.68 -0.83 33.21
C ASN A 215 4.99 -1.56 34.37
N SER A 216 5.61 -2.62 34.88
CA SER A 216 5.17 -3.35 36.07
C SER A 216 6.38 -3.76 36.89
N ILE A 217 6.26 -3.69 38.21
CA ILE A 217 7.37 -3.88 39.17
C ILE A 217 7.62 -5.39 39.44
N ALA A 218 7.36 -6.24 38.44
CA ALA A 218 7.46 -7.69 38.53
C ALA A 218 8.90 -8.16 38.24
N SER A 219 9.34 -9.23 38.91
CA SER A 219 10.72 -9.76 38.86
C SER A 219 11.11 -10.47 37.54
N LYS A 220 10.41 -10.19 36.44
CA LYS A 220 10.74 -10.58 35.06
C LYS A 220 10.34 -9.44 34.12
N ALA A 221 11.31 -8.77 33.51
CA ALA A 221 11.04 -7.66 32.60
C ALA A 221 10.37 -8.14 31.30
N PRO A 222 9.31 -7.47 30.80
CA PRO A 222 8.71 -7.77 29.51
C PRO A 222 9.57 -7.26 28.34
N VAL A 223 9.56 -7.99 27.23
CA VAL A 223 10.33 -7.67 26.02
C VAL A 223 9.45 -6.92 25.02
N VAL A 224 9.98 -5.85 24.43
CA VAL A 224 9.34 -5.08 23.35
C VAL A 224 10.15 -5.26 22.05
N LEU A 225 9.53 -5.84 21.03
CA LEU A 225 9.98 -5.79 19.63
C LEU A 225 8.76 -5.81 18.69
N SER A 226 8.96 -5.33 17.47
CA SER A 226 7.94 -5.28 16.40
C SER A 226 7.46 -6.68 15.97
N THR A 227 6.23 -6.73 15.45
CA THR A 227 5.47 -7.93 15.05
C THR A 227 6.32 -8.99 14.36
N GLN A 228 6.72 -10.03 15.12
CA GLN A 228 7.48 -11.15 14.58
C GLN A 228 6.57 -12.20 13.95
N VAL A 229 7.04 -12.74 12.83
CA VAL A 229 6.38 -13.79 12.06
C VAL A 229 7.02 -15.13 12.41
N ILE A 230 6.26 -16.12 12.89
CA ILE A 230 6.83 -17.42 13.30
C ILE A 230 6.58 -18.46 12.20
N ALA A 231 7.61 -18.78 11.42
CA ALA A 231 7.50 -19.76 10.33
C ALA A 231 7.77 -21.21 10.76
N ARG A 232 6.94 -22.14 10.24
CA ARG A 232 7.32 -23.55 10.06
C ARG A 232 8.36 -23.68 8.92
N LEU A 233 9.22 -24.69 9.02
CA LEU A 233 10.35 -24.98 8.11
C LEU A 233 9.90 -25.80 6.89
N PRO A 234 10.70 -25.91 5.79
CA PRO A 234 12.06 -25.34 5.53
C PRO A 234 12.14 -24.41 4.27
N ALA A 235 13.20 -23.65 3.94
CA ALA A 235 14.45 -23.20 4.61
C ALA A 235 15.15 -22.06 3.78
N VAL A 236 16.05 -21.24 4.38
CA VAL A 236 16.98 -20.28 3.70
C VAL A 236 18.27 -19.98 4.56
N PRO A 237 19.45 -19.62 3.99
CA PRO A 237 20.72 -19.16 4.66
C PRO A 237 21.19 -17.69 4.29
N VAL A 238 22.17 -16.95 4.90
CA VAL A 238 22.99 -16.97 6.15
C VAL A 238 23.55 -15.57 6.55
N SER A 239 23.60 -15.27 7.86
CA SER A 239 24.16 -14.15 8.68
C SER A 239 23.71 -12.66 8.55
N PRO A 240 22.96 -12.08 9.54
CA PRO A 240 22.72 -10.63 9.73
C PRO A 240 23.16 -10.11 11.16
N PRO A 241 23.06 -8.80 11.50
CA PRO A 241 23.40 -8.31 12.85
C PRO A 241 22.37 -8.71 13.93
N VAL A 242 22.83 -9.06 15.14
CA VAL A 242 21.99 -9.66 16.21
C VAL A 242 21.68 -8.65 17.35
N PRO A 243 20.40 -8.41 17.72
CA PRO A 243 20.01 -7.56 18.85
C PRO A 243 20.35 -8.13 20.23
N ALA A 244 20.56 -7.24 21.20
CA ALA A 244 20.95 -7.59 22.57
C ALA A 244 19.94 -8.46 23.35
N SER A 245 18.66 -8.45 22.97
CA SER A 245 17.63 -9.34 23.56
C SER A 245 17.87 -10.82 23.22
N LEU A 246 18.45 -11.11 22.05
CA LEU A 246 18.88 -12.47 21.70
C LEU A 246 20.18 -12.84 22.46
N ALA A 247 21.04 -11.85 22.72
CA ALA A 247 22.30 -12.04 23.44
C ALA A 247 22.14 -12.31 24.96
N ALA A 248 20.93 -12.14 25.51
CA ALA A 248 20.59 -12.45 26.91
C ALA A 248 19.74 -13.73 27.07
N ALA A 249 19.48 -14.45 25.97
CA ALA A 249 18.68 -15.67 25.98
C ALA A 249 19.43 -16.84 26.64
N ARG A 250 18.74 -17.64 27.47
CA ARG A 250 19.31 -18.89 28.01
C ARG A 250 19.39 -19.96 26.93
N GLU A 251 20.42 -20.78 27.01
CA GLU A 251 20.62 -21.96 26.16
C GLU A 251 19.38 -22.87 26.17
N GLY A 252 18.95 -23.34 25.00
CA GLY A 252 17.73 -24.13 24.81
C GLY A 252 16.41 -23.34 24.69
N SER A 253 16.44 -22.00 24.63
CA SER A 253 15.21 -21.20 24.42
C SER A 253 14.84 -21.02 22.93
N ASN A 254 13.57 -21.24 22.60
CA ASN A 254 13.04 -21.28 21.22
C ASN A 254 12.91 -19.90 20.50
N LEU A 255 13.70 -18.90 20.89
CA LEU A 255 13.66 -17.57 20.27
C LEU A 255 14.22 -17.59 18.84
N LYS A 256 13.63 -16.79 17.95
CA LYS A 256 14.14 -16.57 16.59
C LYS A 256 14.19 -15.08 16.29
N LEU A 257 15.15 -14.67 15.46
CA LEU A 257 15.27 -13.32 14.94
C LEU A 257 15.01 -13.37 13.43
N TRP A 258 14.22 -12.42 12.95
CA TRP A 258 14.10 -12.11 11.52
C TRP A 258 14.57 -10.68 11.30
N LEU A 259 15.29 -10.46 10.20
CA LEU A 259 15.64 -9.15 9.69
C LEU A 259 15.29 -9.10 8.20
N TYR A 260 14.91 -7.93 7.73
CA TYR A 260 14.31 -7.72 6.41
C TYR A 260 15.00 -6.55 5.71
N ASP A 261 15.36 -6.75 4.44
CA ASP A 261 15.81 -5.70 3.54
C ASP A 261 14.68 -5.38 2.54
N PRO A 262 14.13 -4.15 2.54
CA PRO A 262 13.05 -3.78 1.63
C PRO A 262 13.49 -3.60 0.17
N ARG A 263 14.78 -3.82 -0.17
CA ARG A 263 15.31 -3.66 -1.53
C ARG A 263 15.52 -4.96 -2.29
N SER A 264 15.35 -6.12 -1.64
CA SER A 264 15.52 -7.43 -2.28
C SER A 264 14.18 -8.11 -2.57
N THR A 265 13.92 -8.47 -3.83
CA THR A 265 12.74 -9.22 -4.31
C THR A 265 12.73 -10.71 -3.91
N GLY A 266 13.45 -11.08 -2.84
CA GLY A 266 13.54 -12.43 -2.31
C GLY A 266 13.90 -12.39 -0.82
N SER A 267 13.38 -13.33 -0.04
CA SER A 267 13.70 -13.44 1.38
C SER A 267 15.02 -14.18 1.58
N LEU A 268 16.04 -13.47 2.09
CA LEU A 268 17.16 -14.11 2.78
C LEU A 268 16.73 -14.37 4.23
N ALA A 269 16.80 -15.63 4.70
CA ALA A 269 16.73 -15.94 6.12
C ALA A 269 18.09 -16.47 6.55
N LEU A 270 18.59 -16.03 7.70
CA LEU A 270 20.03 -15.90 7.85
C LEU A 270 20.65 -16.76 8.98
N SER A 271 19.94 -17.76 9.51
CA SER A 271 20.58 -18.91 10.20
C SER A 271 19.61 -20.07 10.45
N THR A 272 20.04 -21.30 10.17
CA THR A 272 19.44 -22.51 10.73
C THR A 272 20.24 -22.96 11.96
N GLY A 273 19.60 -22.93 13.13
CA GLY A 273 20.22 -23.25 14.42
C GLY A 273 20.41 -22.01 15.32
N LEU A 274 20.14 -22.17 16.61
CA LEU A 274 20.51 -21.19 17.63
C LEU A 274 22.05 -21.15 17.75
N PRO A 275 22.67 -19.97 17.90
CA PRO A 275 24.11 -19.89 18.11
C PRO A 275 24.46 -20.41 19.52
N ALA A 276 25.40 -21.34 19.61
CA ALA A 276 25.92 -21.82 20.89
C ALA A 276 26.86 -20.77 21.50
N GLN A 277 26.59 -20.35 22.74
CA GLN A 277 27.45 -19.40 23.46
C GLN A 277 28.63 -20.15 24.09
N ARG A 278 29.81 -20.07 23.47
CA ARG A 278 31.04 -20.62 24.04
C ARG A 278 31.98 -19.48 24.43
N ASP A 279 32.50 -19.54 25.66
CA ASP A 279 33.49 -18.58 26.20
C ASP A 279 33.03 -17.10 26.09
N GLY A 280 31.73 -16.87 26.27
CA GLY A 280 31.11 -15.54 26.23
C GLY A 280 31.02 -14.87 24.85
N ARG A 281 31.46 -15.52 23.76
CA ARG A 281 31.45 -14.96 22.40
C ARG A 281 30.49 -15.70 21.48
N TRP A 282 29.68 -14.95 20.73
CA TRP A 282 28.84 -15.48 19.67
C TRP A 282 29.69 -15.95 18.49
N ARG A 283 29.43 -17.17 18.00
CA ARG A 283 30.09 -17.75 16.82
C ARG A 283 29.04 -18.07 15.76
N PHE A 284 29.22 -17.48 14.58
CA PHE A 284 28.45 -17.80 13.39
C PHE A 284 29.17 -18.91 12.59
N PRO A 285 28.47 -19.93 12.07
CA PRO A 285 29.08 -20.93 11.21
C PRO A 285 29.40 -20.31 9.84
N VAL A 286 30.69 -20.16 9.52
CA VAL A 286 31.15 -19.74 8.20
C VAL A 286 30.89 -20.87 7.19
N PRO A 287 30.28 -20.61 6.02
CA PRO A 287 30.12 -21.63 4.98
C PRO A 287 31.46 -22.20 4.53
N ARG A 288 31.57 -23.53 4.43
CA ARG A 288 32.71 -24.16 3.74
C ARG A 288 32.53 -23.98 2.23
N GLY A 289 33.28 -23.08 1.60
CA GLY A 289 33.33 -23.00 0.13
C GLY A 289 33.48 -21.63 -0.52
N GLN A 290 33.99 -20.59 0.17
CA GLN A 290 34.37 -19.33 -0.47
C GLN A 290 35.76 -18.87 0.00
N CYS A 291 36.73 -19.07 -0.91
CA CYS A 291 37.68 -18.02 -1.27
C CYS A 291 37.14 -17.35 -2.55
#